data_AF-A0A7L3PID1-F1
#
_entry.id   AF-A0A7L3PID1-F1
#
_cell.length_a   1.000
_cell.length_b   1.000
_cell.length_c   1.000
_cell.angle_alpha   90.00
_cell.angle_beta   90.00
_cell.angle_gamma   90.00
#
_symmetry.space_group_name_H-M   'P 1'
#
loop_
_entity.id
_entity.type
_entity.pdbx_description
1 polymer ?
#
loop_
_entity_poly.entity_id
_entity_poly.type
_entity_poly.pdbx_seq_one_letter_code
_entity_poly.pdbx_strand_id
1 'polypeptide(L)'
;GLADEINFEDFLTIMSYFRPIEMNMDEEQLDRFRKNKLKFLFHMYDSDHDGKITLQEYRNVVEELLSGNPHLEKESARSIADGAMMEAASICVGQMGPDQVYEGITFEDFLKMWQGIDIETKMHVRFLNVDTIAHCY
;
A
#
# COMPACT_ATOMS: atom_id res chain seq x y z
N GLY A 1 23.49 -8.75 13.74
CA GLY A 1 22.31 -9.52 14.13
C GLY A 1 21.97 -10.41 12.96
N LEU A 2 21.53 -11.63 13.22
CA LEU A 2 20.88 -12.45 12.19
C LEU A 2 19.75 -11.59 11.61
N ALA A 3 19.71 -11.42 10.29
CA ALA A 3 18.50 -10.86 9.68
C ALA A 3 17.36 -11.80 10.07
N ASP A 4 16.20 -11.26 10.44
CA ASP A 4 14.99 -12.06 10.52
C ASP A 4 14.71 -12.59 9.11
N GLU A 5 15.11 -13.83 8.85
CA GLU A 5 14.95 -14.47 7.55
C GLU A 5 13.48 -14.85 7.38
N ILE A 6 12.88 -14.44 6.26
CA ILE A 6 11.55 -14.91 5.86
C ILE A 6 11.65 -16.37 5.41
N ASN A 7 10.76 -17.23 5.92
CA ASN A 7 10.70 -18.61 5.45
C ASN A 7 9.89 -18.70 4.13
N PHE A 8 9.85 -19.90 3.52
CA PHE A 8 9.14 -20.09 2.26
C PHE A 8 7.61 -19.89 2.37
N GLU A 9 7.01 -20.25 3.49
CA GLU A 9 5.58 -20.05 3.75
C GLU A 9 5.26 -18.57 3.91
N ASP A 10 6.09 -17.81 4.63
CA ASP A 10 5.97 -16.36 4.76
C ASP A 10 6.08 -15.69 3.38
N PHE A 11 7.07 -16.09 2.59
CA PHE A 11 7.26 -15.60 1.24
C PHE A 11 6.04 -15.87 0.36
N LEU A 12 5.52 -17.11 0.34
CA LEU A 12 4.32 -17.44 -0.43
C LEU A 12 3.07 -16.69 0.05
N THR A 13 2.96 -16.45 1.36
CA THR A 13 1.88 -15.68 1.95
C THR A 13 1.92 -14.24 1.45
N ILE A 14 3.09 -13.60 1.49
CA ILE A 14 3.29 -12.25 0.94
C ILE A 14 2.98 -12.21 -0.55
N MET A 15 3.52 -13.17 -1.32
CA MET A 15 3.31 -13.25 -2.76
C MET A 15 1.84 -13.51 -3.14
N SER A 16 1.05 -14.12 -2.26
CA SER A 16 -0.37 -14.38 -2.51
C SER A 16 -1.19 -13.09 -2.68
N TYR A 17 -0.80 -12.00 -2.01
CA TYR A 17 -1.45 -10.70 -2.15
C TYR A 17 -1.23 -10.04 -3.52
N PHE A 18 -0.26 -10.49 -4.31
CA PHE A 18 0.02 -9.97 -5.66
C PHE A 18 -0.56 -10.84 -6.79
N ARG A 19 -1.36 -11.86 -6.47
CA ARG A 19 -2.03 -12.66 -7.49
C ARG A 19 -3.00 -11.78 -8.30
N PRO A 20 -3.13 -12.01 -9.61
CA PRO A 20 -4.17 -11.36 -10.42
C PRO A 20 -5.56 -11.83 -9.98
N ILE A 21 -6.59 -11.05 -10.29
CA ILE A 21 -7.99 -11.49 -10.14
C ILE A 21 -8.26 -12.66 -11.10
N GLU A 22 -8.95 -13.68 -10.61
CA GLU A 22 -9.49 -14.76 -11.43
C GLU A 22 -10.83 -14.32 -12.05
N MET A 23 -11.04 -14.59 -13.35
CA MET A 23 -12.18 -14.09 -14.11
C MET A 23 -13.55 -14.63 -13.66
N ASN A 24 -13.60 -15.56 -12.70
CA ASN A 24 -14.80 -16.30 -12.31
C ASN A 24 -15.23 -16.05 -10.84
N MET A 25 -14.69 -15.01 -10.19
CA MET A 25 -15.05 -14.69 -8.81
C MET A 25 -16.40 -13.96 -8.73
N ASP A 26 -17.19 -14.29 -7.71
CA ASP A 26 -18.40 -13.52 -7.38
C ASP A 26 -18.06 -12.15 -6.73
N GLU A 27 -19.06 -11.28 -6.62
CA GLU A 27 -18.87 -9.92 -6.10
C GLU A 27 -18.36 -9.90 -4.64
N GLU A 28 -18.81 -10.82 -3.80
CA GLU A 28 -18.36 -10.90 -2.40
C GLU A 28 -16.90 -11.40 -2.31
N GLN A 29 -16.52 -12.36 -3.16
CA GLN A 29 -15.15 -12.84 -3.29
C GLN A 29 -14.22 -11.72 -3.76
N LEU A 30 -14.66 -10.95 -4.76
CA LEU A 30 -13.92 -9.79 -5.26
C LEU A 30 -13.73 -8.73 -4.19
N ASP A 31 -14.78 -8.39 -3.43
CA ASP A 31 -14.69 -7.43 -2.33
C ASP A 31 -13.71 -7.89 -1.25
N ARG A 32 -13.82 -9.15 -0.80
CA ARG A 32 -12.86 -9.73 0.16
C ARG A 32 -11.43 -9.69 -0.37
N PHE A 33 -11.23 -10.00 -1.65
CA PHE A 33 -9.92 -9.99 -2.27
C PHE A 33 -9.32 -8.57 -2.33
N ARG A 34 -10.11 -7.58 -2.75
CA ARG A 34 -9.71 -6.17 -2.74
C ARG A 34 -9.37 -5.69 -1.32
N LYS A 35 -10.23 -6.00 -0.35
CA LYS A 35 -10.02 -5.64 1.05
C LYS A 35 -8.75 -6.26 1.63
N ASN A 36 -8.45 -7.52 1.29
CA ASN A 36 -7.23 -8.18 1.74
C ASN A 36 -5.95 -7.55 1.14
N LYS A 37 -5.97 -7.17 -0.14
CA LYS A 37 -4.88 -6.44 -0.79
C LYS A 37 -4.64 -5.08 -0.14
N LEU A 38 -5.72 -4.31 0.05
CA LEU A 38 -5.64 -3.00 0.70
C LEU A 38 -5.17 -3.11 2.14
N LYS A 39 -5.58 -4.17 2.87
CA LYS A 39 -5.09 -4.42 4.23
C LYS A 39 -3.60 -4.74 4.27
N PHE A 40 -3.11 -5.53 3.33
CA PHE A 40 -1.68 -5.78 3.19
C PHE A 40 -0.91 -4.48 2.92
N LEU A 41 -1.37 -3.65 1.97
CA LEU A 41 -0.75 -2.36 1.70
C LEU A 41 -0.80 -1.44 2.93
N PHE A 42 -1.93 -1.38 3.61
CA PHE A 42 -2.07 -0.59 4.84
C PHE A 42 -1.00 -0.97 5.87
N HIS A 43 -0.83 -2.26 6.17
CA HIS A 43 0.21 -2.73 7.09
C HIS A 43 1.65 -2.48 6.60
N MET A 44 1.87 -2.27 5.30
CA MET A 44 3.19 -1.87 4.79
C MET A 44 3.50 -0.40 5.10
N TYR A 45 2.48 0.44 5.29
CA TYR A 45 2.65 1.85 5.68
C TYR A 45 2.60 2.04 7.20
N ASP A 46 1.69 1.33 7.90
CA ASP A 46 1.54 1.30 9.36
C ASP A 46 2.66 0.45 9.99
N SER A 47 3.77 1.10 10.31
CA SER A 47 5.04 0.47 10.68
C SER A 47 5.06 0.00 12.13
N ASP A 48 4.29 0.65 13.02
CA ASP A 48 4.17 0.25 14.42
C ASP A 48 2.92 -0.60 14.72
N HIS A 49 2.07 -0.82 13.71
CA HIS A 49 0.86 -1.65 13.75
C HIS A 49 -0.18 -1.15 14.77
N ASP A 50 -0.24 0.17 15.00
CA ASP A 50 -1.23 0.78 15.89
C ASP A 50 -2.60 0.98 15.21
N GLY A 51 -2.71 0.68 13.91
CA GLY A 51 -3.94 0.75 13.14
C GLY A 51 -4.20 2.11 12.48
N LYS A 52 -3.23 3.03 12.46
CA LYS A 52 -3.29 4.29 11.72
C LYS A 52 -1.96 4.59 11.03
N ILE A 53 -2.02 5.09 9.80
CA ILE A 53 -0.83 5.60 9.10
C ILE A 53 -0.67 7.06 9.49
N THR A 54 0.29 7.34 10.35
CA THR A 54 0.64 8.70 10.77
C THR A 54 1.35 9.46 9.65
N LEU A 55 1.40 10.79 9.75
CA LEU A 55 2.16 11.63 8.82
C LEU A 55 3.65 11.24 8.80
N GLN A 56 4.20 10.85 9.95
CA GLN A 56 5.61 10.51 10.04
C GLN A 56 5.91 9.19 9.32
N GLU A 57 5.06 8.17 9.48
CA GLU A 57 5.22 6.90 8.75
C GLU A 57 5.07 7.10 7.25
N TYR A 58 4.06 7.86 6.83
CA TYR A 58 3.88 8.16 5.41
C TYR A 58 5.06 8.93 4.81
N ARG A 59 5.60 9.94 5.54
CA ARG A 59 6.83 10.65 5.16
C ARG A 59 8.00 9.70 4.99
N ASN A 60 8.21 8.76 5.92
CA ASN A 60 9.31 7.81 5.84
C ASN A 60 9.22 6.98 4.54
N VAL A 61 8.03 6.48 4.21
CA VAL A 61 7.82 5.71 2.98
C VAL A 61 8.06 6.56 1.73
N VAL A 62 7.55 7.80 1.69
CA VAL A 62 7.77 8.71 0.55
C VAL A 62 9.25 9.07 0.40
N GLU A 63 9.96 9.34 1.49
CA GLU A 63 11.40 9.61 1.48
C GLU A 63 12.18 8.39 0.96
N GLU A 64 11.82 7.17 1.37
CA GLU A 64 12.46 5.93 0.89
C GLU A 64 12.21 5.69 -0.60
N LEU A 65 10.96 5.84 -1.07
CA LEU A 65 10.63 5.67 -2.50
C LEU A 65 11.33 6.68 -3.41
N LEU A 66 11.60 7.88 -2.90
CA LEU A 66 12.25 8.96 -3.66
C LEU A 66 13.76 9.03 -3.43
N SER A 67 14.34 8.25 -2.51
CA SER A 67 15.74 8.34 -2.13
C SER A 67 16.71 8.04 -3.27
N GLY A 68 16.26 7.29 -4.28
CA GLY A 68 17.04 6.96 -5.48
C GLY A 68 17.08 8.08 -6.53
N ASN A 69 16.33 9.18 -6.35
CA ASN A 69 16.25 10.26 -7.32
C ASN A 69 17.21 11.41 -6.93
N PRO A 70 18.32 11.62 -7.66
CA PRO A 70 19.32 12.64 -7.32
C PRO A 70 18.83 14.08 -7.53
N HIS A 71 17.68 14.26 -8.19
CA HIS A 71 17.08 15.57 -8.46
C HIS A 71 15.98 15.96 -7.47
N LEU A 72 15.62 15.07 -6.54
CA LEU A 72 14.60 15.35 -5.54
C LEU A 72 15.26 15.63 -4.19
N GLU A 73 15.04 16.85 -3.69
CA GLU A 73 15.44 17.23 -2.36
C GLU A 73 14.54 16.57 -1.30
N LYS A 74 15.10 16.25 -0.14
CA LYS A 74 14.32 15.66 0.98
C LYS A 74 13.14 16.55 1.40
N GLU A 75 13.29 17.86 1.28
CA GLU A 75 12.23 18.82 1.58
C GLU A 75 11.04 18.72 0.60
N SER A 76 11.31 18.38 -0.66
CA SER A 76 10.25 18.11 -1.64
C SER A 76 9.46 16.84 -1.30
N ALA A 77 10.14 15.77 -0.90
CA ALA A 77 9.49 14.52 -0.44
C ALA A 77 8.55 14.77 0.75
N ARG A 78 8.99 15.60 1.71
CA ARG A 78 8.15 16.02 2.86
C ARG A 78 6.94 16.82 2.42
N SER A 79 7.12 17.78 1.52
CA SER A 79 6.04 18.61 1.01
C SER A 79 4.98 17.78 0.27
N ILE A 80 5.40 16.74 -0.48
CA ILE A 80 4.51 15.78 -1.12
C ILE A 80 3.70 15.00 -0.08
N ALA A 81 4.38 14.48 0.95
CA ALA A 81 3.73 13.73 2.02
C ALA A 81 2.69 14.58 2.78
N ASP A 82 3.03 15.82 3.10
CA ASP A 82 2.15 16.76 3.80
C ASP A 82 0.91 17.11 2.96
N GLY A 83 1.11 17.39 1.67
CA GLY A 83 0.02 17.67 0.73
C GLY A 83 -0.95 16.50 0.60
N ALA A 84 -0.43 15.28 0.44
CA ALA A 84 -1.25 14.08 0.35
C ALA A 84 -2.00 13.76 1.65
N MET A 85 -1.37 13.97 2.81
CA MET A 85 -2.02 13.76 4.11
C MET A 85 -3.14 14.78 4.35
N MET A 86 -2.96 16.03 3.92
CA MET A 86 -4.00 17.05 4.00
C MET A 86 -5.18 16.73 3.08
N GLU A 87 -4.92 16.17 1.90
CA GLU A 87 -5.97 15.66 1.01
C GLU A 87 -6.72 14.48 1.66
N ALA A 88 -6.01 13.53 2.26
CA ALA A 88 -6.60 12.41 2.99
C ALA A 88 -7.51 12.89 4.12
N ALA A 89 -7.05 13.85 4.93
CA ALA A 89 -7.83 14.48 5.98
C ALA A 89 -9.14 15.09 5.46
N SER A 90 -9.08 15.80 4.33
CA SER A 90 -10.24 16.42 3.68
C SER A 90 -11.26 15.39 3.20
N ILE A 91 -10.80 14.29 2.60
CA ILE A 91 -11.66 13.19 2.12
C ILE A 91 -12.36 12.48 3.30
N CYS A 92 -11.64 12.29 4.40
CA CYS A 92 -12.04 11.35 5.44
C CYS A 92 -12.87 11.98 6.55
N VAL A 93 -12.55 13.22 6.93
CA VAL A 93 -13.15 13.92 8.08
C VAL A 93 -13.97 15.14 7.64
N GLY A 94 -13.85 15.59 6.38
CA GLY A 94 -14.53 16.78 5.88
C GLY A 94 -13.94 18.07 6.49
N GLN A 95 -14.79 19.04 6.86
CA GLN A 95 -14.32 20.26 7.54
C GLN A 95 -13.86 19.94 8.96
N MET A 96 -12.54 19.86 9.17
CA MET A 96 -11.96 19.79 10.50
C MET A 96 -12.21 21.08 11.27
N GLY A 97 -12.59 20.95 12.54
CA GLY A 97 -12.61 22.08 13.46
C GLY A 97 -11.21 22.69 13.63
N PRO A 98 -11.10 23.97 14.00
CA PRO A 98 -9.82 24.66 14.13
C PRO A 98 -8.85 23.99 15.12
N ASP A 99 -9.36 23.22 16.09
CA ASP A 99 -8.57 22.50 17.09
C ASP A 99 -8.46 20.99 16.82
N GLN A 100 -9.06 20.50 15.72
CA GLN A 100 -9.07 19.08 15.40
C GLN A 100 -7.82 18.72 14.61
N VAL A 101 -7.00 17.83 15.18
CA VAL A 101 -5.79 17.32 14.55
C VAL A 101 -6.10 15.99 13.89
N TYR A 102 -5.73 15.84 12.62
CA TYR A 102 -5.77 14.54 11.97
C TYR A 102 -4.68 13.65 12.52
N GLU A 103 -5.05 12.62 13.27
CA GLU A 103 -4.08 11.72 13.91
C GLU A 103 -3.40 10.78 12.92
N GLY A 104 -4.02 10.53 11.77
CA GLY A 104 -3.52 9.63 10.74
C GLY A 104 -4.64 8.98 9.96
N ILE A 105 -4.27 8.23 8.92
CA ILE A 105 -5.20 7.52 8.06
C ILE A 105 -5.54 6.18 8.70
N THR A 106 -6.78 5.99 9.12
CA THR A 106 -7.29 4.69 9.59
C THR A 106 -7.49 3.73 8.41
N PHE A 107 -7.69 2.43 8.68
CA PHE A 107 -7.98 1.49 7.59
C PHE A 107 -9.29 1.82 6.86
N GLU A 108 -10.30 2.30 7.57
CA GLU A 108 -11.56 2.77 7.00
C GLU A 108 -11.36 3.97 6.07
N ASP A 109 -10.51 4.90 6.47
CA ASP A 109 -10.13 6.05 5.65
C ASP A 109 -9.34 5.63 4.41
N PHE A 110 -8.42 4.67 4.57
CA PHE A 110 -7.70 4.07 3.47
C PHE A 110 -8.66 3.43 2.46
N LEU A 111 -9.66 2.67 2.92
CA LEU A 111 -10.69 2.11 2.04
C LEU A 111 -11.44 3.20 1.27
N LYS A 112 -11.80 4.34 1.90
CA LYS A 112 -12.45 5.47 1.22
C LYS A 112 -11.55 6.07 0.14
N MET A 113 -10.27 6.30 0.43
CA MET A 113 -9.31 6.87 -0.51
C MET A 113 -9.11 6.00 -1.76
N TRP A 114 -9.24 4.69 -1.61
CA TRP A 114 -9.13 3.73 -2.71
C TRP A 114 -10.46 3.41 -3.40
N GLN A 115 -11.57 4.05 -3.02
CA GLN A 115 -12.85 3.86 -3.72
C GLN A 115 -12.75 4.33 -5.18
N GLY A 116 -13.21 3.48 -6.10
CA GLY A 116 -13.16 3.75 -7.54
C GLY A 116 -11.80 3.51 -8.19
N ILE A 117 -10.80 3.04 -7.43
CA ILE A 117 -9.52 2.58 -7.99
C ILE A 117 -9.53 1.05 -8.05
N ASP A 118 -9.34 0.50 -9.24
CA ASP A 118 -9.22 -0.94 -9.45
C ASP A 118 -7.85 -1.45 -8.96
N ILE A 119 -7.72 -1.63 -7.63
CA ILE A 119 -6.48 -2.06 -6.96
C ILE A 119 -5.93 -3.36 -7.55
N GLU A 120 -6.79 -4.24 -8.04
CA GLU A 120 -6.43 -5.47 -8.75
C GLU A 120 -5.54 -5.29 -9.98
N THR A 121 -5.71 -4.18 -10.69
CA THR A 121 -4.93 -3.86 -11.89
C THR A 121 -3.59 -3.25 -11.51
N LYS A 122 -3.48 -2.68 -10.31
CA LYS A 122 -2.29 -2.02 -9.78
C LYS A 122 -1.40 -2.97 -9.00
N MET A 123 -2.00 -3.79 -8.14
CA MET A 123 -1.31 -4.70 -7.21
C MET A 123 -1.34 -6.13 -7.74
N HIS A 124 -0.74 -6.34 -8.91
CA HIS A 124 -0.51 -7.67 -9.45
C HIS A 124 0.90 -7.77 -10.04
N VAL A 125 1.58 -8.88 -9.77
CA VAL A 125 2.89 -9.16 -10.38
C VAL A 125 2.67 -10.13 -11.53
N ARG A 126 3.09 -9.73 -12.74
CA ARG A 126 3.26 -10.63 -13.87
C ARG A 126 4.75 -10.82 -14.07
N PHE A 127 5.21 -12.06 -13.99
CA PHE A 127 6.54 -12.39 -14.47
C PHE A 127 6.50 -12.32 -16.00
N LEU A 128 7.11 -11.28 -16.58
CA LEU A 128 7.27 -11.15 -18.02
C LEU A 128 8.17 -12.29 -18.49
N ASN A 129 7.63 -13.21 -19.29
CA ASN A 129 8.31 -14.36 -19.87
C ASN A 129 9.18 -15.17 -18.89
N VAL A 130 8.55 -16.11 -18.18
CA VAL A 130 9.17 -17.44 -18.14
C VAL A 130 8.80 -18.07 -19.48
N ASP A 131 9.55 -17.76 -20.53
CA ASP A 131 9.65 -18.73 -21.62
C ASP A 131 10.06 -20.02 -20.92
N THR A 132 9.21 -21.03 -21.04
CA THR A 132 9.38 -22.35 -20.48
C THR A 132 10.68 -22.93 -21.03
N ILE A 133 11.84 -22.57 -20.45
CA ILE A 133 13.11 -23.24 -20.70
C ILE A 133 13.02 -24.58 -19.98
N ALA A 134 12.28 -25.47 -20.60
CA ALA A 134 12.36 -26.91 -20.45
C ALA A 134 11.79 -27.55 -21.72
N HIS A 135 12.28 -27.12 -22.89
CA HIS A 135 12.49 -28.11 -23.95
C HIS A 135 13.67 -28.97 -23.50
N CYS A 136 13.39 -29.94 -22.65
CA CYS A 136 14.24 -31.10 -22.49
C CYS A 136 14.18 -31.88 -23.82
N TYR A 137 15.24 -31.79 -24.60
CA TYR A 137 15.63 -32.79 -25.58
C TYR A 137 17.12 -33.08 -25.40
#